data_AF-A0A3D5MLL4-F1
#
_entry.id   AF-A0A3D5MLL4-F1
#
_cell.length_a   1.000
_cell.length_b   1.000
_cell.length_c   1.000
_cell.angle_alpha   90.00
_cell.angle_beta   90.00
_cell.angle_gamma   90.00
#
_symmetry.space_group_name_H-M   'P 1'
#
loop_
_entity.id
_entity.type
_entity.pdbx_description
1 polymer ?
#
loop_
_entity_poly.entity_id
_entity_poly.type
_entity_poly.pdbx_seq_one_letter_code
_entity_poly.pdbx_strand_id
1 'polypeptide(L)'
;MILAIDQGTTSTRAIAFEVSQPQAGRSPIGDKNAGSGDFNAVAVSQIELAQHFPQSGWVEHDAAEIWRATLQTCREVVRKAGGVGRFAAIGITN
;
A
#
# COMPACT_ATOMS: atom_id res chain seq x y z
N MET A 1 -1.57 10.30 7.38
CA MET A 1 -1.46 8.90 6.92
C MET A 1 -0.81 8.86 5.55
N ILE A 2 -0.24 7.73 5.18
CA ILE A 2 0.23 7.44 3.81
C ILE A 2 -0.61 6.27 3.28
N LEU A 3 -1.01 6.35 2.01
CA LEU A 3 -1.61 5.22 1.29
C LEU A 3 -0.51 4.51 0.50
N ALA A 4 -0.29 3.23 0.73
CA ALA A 4 0.57 2.41 -0.11
C ALA A 4 -0.28 1.60 -1.08
N ILE A 5 0.09 1.64 -2.36
CA ILE A 5 -0.46 0.80 -3.43
C ILE A 5 0.62 -0.20 -3.80
N ASP A 6 0.29 -1.48 -3.61
CA ASP A 6 1.16 -2.62 -3.91
C ASP A 6 0.44 -3.45 -4.98
N GLN A 7 0.89 -3.27 -6.22
CA GLN A 7 0.33 -3.95 -7.38
C GLN A 7 1.18 -5.19 -7.71
N GLY A 8 1.03 -6.22 -6.89
CA GLY A 8 1.67 -7.50 -7.14
C GLY A 8 1.06 -8.26 -8.31
N THR A 9 1.74 -9.32 -8.75
CA THR A 9 1.31 -10.12 -9.91
C THR A 9 0.03 -10.92 -9.64
N THR A 10 -0.16 -11.44 -8.43
CA THR A 10 -1.32 -12.28 -8.07
C THR A 10 -2.50 -11.47 -7.54
N SER A 11 -2.24 -10.28 -6.98
CA SER A 11 -3.26 -9.46 -6.35
C SER A 11 -2.80 -8.02 -6.26
N THR A 12 -3.75 -7.09 -6.25
CA THR A 12 -3.49 -5.69 -5.89
C THR A 12 -3.92 -5.43 -4.45
N ARG A 13 -3.09 -4.70 -3.70
CA ARG A 13 -3.32 -4.29 -2.32
C ARG A 13 -3.25 -2.78 -2.18
N ALA A 14 -4.10 -2.26 -1.30
CA ALA A 14 -3.97 -0.92 -0.76
C ALA A 14 -3.85 -0.99 0.77
N ILE A 15 -2.98 -0.18 1.35
CA ILE A 15 -2.71 -0.16 2.79
C ILE A 15 -2.66 1.28 3.28
N ALA A 16 -3.41 1.62 4.33
CA ALA A 16 -3.27 2.89 5.02
C ALA A 16 -2.30 2.74 6.19
N PHE A 17 -1.25 3.56 6.21
CA PHE A 17 -0.32 3.67 7.31
C PHE A 17 -0.52 4.98 8.07
N GLU A 18 -0.72 4.89 9.37
CA GLU A 18 -0.51 5.99 10.29
C GLU A 18 1.00 6.14 10.52
N VAL A 19 1.49 7.39 10.50
CA VAL A 19 2.92 7.69 10.64
C VAL A 19 3.09 8.37 11.99
N SER A 20 3.80 7.73 12.91
CA SER A 20 4.16 8.36 14.17
C SER A 20 5.37 9.27 13.96
N GLN A 21 5.49 10.34 14.75
CA GLN A 21 6.74 11.08 14.77
C GLN A 21 7.81 10.24 15.47
N PRO A 22 9.09 10.35 15.05
CA PRO A 22 10.19 9.81 15.83
C PRO A 22 10.09 10.32 17.27
N GLN A 23 10.16 9.44 18.27
CA GLN A 23 10.28 9.90 19.64
C GLN A 23 11.64 10.58 19.82
N ALA A 24 11.64 11.90 19.99
CA ALA A 24 12.84 12.63 20.36
C ALA A 24 13.29 12.19 21.77
N GLY A 25 14.32 11.33 21.84
CA GLY A 25 15.16 11.22 23.04
C GLY A 25 15.23 9.89 23.79
N ARG A 26 15.54 8.75 23.15
CA ARG A 26 15.94 7.55 23.92
C ARG A 26 17.01 6.65 23.30
N SER A 27 18.01 7.21 22.62
CA SER A 27 19.27 6.47 22.42
C SER A 27 20.49 7.29 22.87
N PRO A 28 21.14 6.94 24.00
CA PRO A 28 22.38 7.57 24.43
C PRO A 28 23.60 7.13 23.59
N ILE A 29 23.42 6.27 22.59
CA ILE A 29 24.46 5.82 21.66
C ILE A 29 23.91 6.04 20.24
N GLY A 30 24.67 6.74 19.40
CA GLY A 30 24.24 7.22 18.07
C GLY A 30 23.68 6.14 17.15
N ASP A 31 22.37 5.92 17.24
CA ASP A 31 21.62 5.09 16.31
C ASP A 31 21.35 5.92 15.05
N LYS A 32 21.95 5.50 13.94
CA LYS A 32 21.79 6.17 12.63
C LYS A 32 20.37 6.00 12.06
N ASN A 33 19.54 5.17 12.68
CA ASN A 33 18.13 4.98 12.32
C ASN A 33 17.16 5.80 13.19
N ALA A 34 17.64 6.62 14.12
CA ALA A 34 16.82 7.37 15.10
C ALA A 34 15.91 8.49 14.53
N GLY A 35 15.65 8.49 13.21
CA GLY A 35 14.95 9.57 12.51
C GLY A 35 13.75 9.15 11.65
N SER A 36 13.49 7.86 11.43
CA SER A 36 12.28 7.44 10.69
C SER A 36 11.13 7.24 11.66
N GLY A 37 10.02 7.95 11.44
CA GLY A 37 8.76 7.65 12.14
C GLY A 37 8.31 6.21 11.90
N ASP A 38 7.56 5.63 12.82
CA ASP A 38 7.01 4.28 12.64
C ASP A 38 5.80 4.32 11.72
N PHE A 39 5.64 3.27 10.90
CA PHE A 39 4.47 3.07 10.05
C PHE A 39 3.57 2.00 10.66
N ASN A 40 2.38 2.40 11.14
CA ASN A 40 1.38 1.47 11.68
C ASN A 40 0.26 1.26 10.65
N ALA A 41 0.04 0.02 10.22
CA ALA A 41 -1.04 -0.30 9.27
C ALA A 41 -2.41 -0.25 9.98
N VAL A 42 -3.29 0.63 9.52
CA VAL A 42 -4.61 0.87 10.14
C VAL A 42 -5.79 0.40 9.28
N ALA A 43 -5.57 0.17 7.98
CA ALA A 43 -6.57 -0.44 7.09
C ALA A 43 -5.89 -1.11 5.89
N VAL A 44 -6.48 -2.22 5.44
CA VAL A 44 -6.05 -2.98 4.25
C VAL A 44 -7.28 -3.32 3.39
N SER A 45 -7.07 -3.35 2.07
CA SER A 45 -7.94 -4.00 1.09
C SER A 45 -7.08 -4.70 0.05
N GLN A 46 -7.55 -5.86 -0.44
CA GLN A 46 -6.85 -6.70 -1.41
C GLN A 46 -7.86 -7.32 -2.37
N ILE A 47 -7.49 -7.38 -3.65
CA ILE A 47 -8.26 -8.06 -4.70
C ILE A 47 -7.28 -8.93 -5.51
N GLU A 48 -7.61 -10.21 -5.65
CA GLU A 48 -6.87 -11.14 -6.52
C GLU A 48 -7.11 -10.81 -8.00
N LEU A 49 -6.12 -11.10 -8.83
CA LEU A 49 -6.14 -10.86 -10.28
C LEU A 49 -6.09 -12.18 -11.03
N ALA A 50 -6.83 -12.27 -12.13
CA ALA A 50 -6.73 -13.40 -13.03
C ALA A 50 -5.35 -13.47 -13.69
N GLN A 51 -4.80 -14.69 -13.78
CA GLN A 51 -3.63 -14.97 -14.60
C GLN A 51 -4.10 -15.58 -15.93
N HIS A 52 -3.67 -15.01 -17.06
CA HIS A 52 -3.99 -15.54 -18.38
C HIS A 52 -2.79 -16.32 -18.93
N PHE A 53 -3.04 -17.55 -19.39
CA PHE A 53 -2.03 -18.46 -19.94
C PHE A 53 -2.41 -18.86 -21.39
N PRO A 54 -2.34 -17.94 -22.37
CA PRO A 54 -2.77 -18.22 -23.74
C PRO A 54 -1.87 -19.24 -24.45
N GLN A 55 -0.60 -19.35 -24.05
CA GLN A 55 0.38 -20.28 -24.60
C GLN A 55 1.30 -20.82 -23.49
N SER A 56 1.95 -21.95 -23.75
CA SER A 56 2.92 -22.52 -22.82
C SER A 56 4.06 -21.53 -22.53
N GLY A 57 4.30 -21.25 -21.25
CA GLY A 57 5.32 -20.30 -20.79
C GLY A 57 4.90 -18.82 -20.83
N TRP A 58 3.69 -18.50 -21.27
CA TRP A 58 3.18 -17.12 -21.28
C TRP A 58 2.33 -16.84 -20.04
N VAL A 59 2.50 -15.64 -19.50
CA VAL A 59 1.65 -15.10 -18.43
C VAL A 59 1.30 -13.67 -18.82
N GLU A 60 0.00 -13.41 -18.97
CA GLU A 60 -0.54 -12.09 -19.33
C GLU A 60 -1.56 -11.64 -18.28
N HIS A 61 -1.69 -10.32 -18.11
CA HIS A 61 -2.72 -9.67 -17.28
C HIS A 61 -3.56 -8.70 -18.11
N ASP A 62 -4.84 -8.58 -17.78
CA ASP A 62 -5.68 -7.48 -18.27
C ASP A 62 -5.35 -6.18 -17.50
N ALA A 63 -4.80 -5.19 -18.19
CA ALA A 63 -4.49 -3.88 -17.61
C ALA A 63 -5.73 -3.18 -17.02
N ALA A 64 -6.91 -3.41 -17.61
CA ALA A 64 -8.15 -2.84 -17.11
C ALA A 64 -8.62 -3.54 -15.81
N GLU A 65 -8.33 -4.83 -15.63
CA GLU A 65 -8.56 -5.55 -14.38
C GLU A 65 -7.66 -5.00 -13.27
N ILE A 66 -6.35 -4.86 -13.54
CA ILE A 66 -5.39 -4.25 -12.62
C ILE A 66 -5.88 -2.88 -12.16
N TRP A 67 -6.29 -2.02 -13.11
CA TRP A 67 -6.76 -0.67 -12.79
C TRP A 67 -8.05 -0.68 -11.94
N ARG A 68 -9.03 -1.49 -12.31
CA ARG A 68 -10.30 -1.61 -11.55
C ARG A 68 -10.03 -2.09 -10.13
N ALA A 69 -9.20 -3.12 -9.96
CA ALA A 69 -8.82 -3.67 -8.67
C ALA A 69 -8.09 -2.62 -7.82
N THR A 70 -7.09 -1.94 -8.40
CA THR A 70 -6.34 -0.85 -7.74
C THR A 70 -7.27 0.24 -7.24
N LEU A 71 -8.17 0.72 -8.09
CA LEU A 71 -9.09 1.80 -7.72
C LEU A 71 -10.06 1.36 -6.62
N GLN A 72 -10.55 0.11 -6.67
CA GLN A 72 -11.46 -0.43 -5.67
C GLN A 72 -10.78 -0.58 -4.30
N THR A 73 -9.58 -1.16 -4.24
CA THR A 73 -8.84 -1.34 -2.98
C THR A 73 -8.50 0.02 -2.35
N CYS A 74 -8.07 0.99 -3.14
CA CYS A 74 -7.81 2.36 -2.68
C CYS A 74 -9.05 3.01 -2.07
N ARG A 75 -10.20 2.95 -2.78
CA ARG A 75 -11.47 3.51 -2.29
C ARG A 75 -11.90 2.87 -0.97
N GLU A 76 -11.75 1.56 -0.86
CA GLU A 76 -12.12 0.83 0.35
C GLU A 76 -11.24 1.23 1.53
N VAL A 77 -9.92 1.30 1.34
CA VAL A 77 -8.97 1.69 2.39
C VAL A 77 -9.21 3.13 2.84
N VAL A 78 -9.38 4.05 1.89
CA VAL A 78 -9.69 5.46 2.21
C VAL A 78 -10.98 5.57 3.02
N ARG A 79 -12.03 4.81 2.66
CA ARG A 79 -13.28 4.78 3.42
C ARG A 79 -13.07 4.22 4.83
N LYS A 80 -12.35 3.11 4.97
CA LYS A 80 -12.03 2.48 6.27
C LYS A 80 -11.19 3.39 7.17
N ALA A 81 -10.27 4.17 6.59
CA ALA A 81 -9.37 5.07 7.31
C ALA A 81 -10.01 6.41 7.71
N GLY A 82 -11.26 6.68 7.33
CA GLY A 82 -11.97 7.90 7.69
C GLY A 82 -11.85 9.05 6.68
N GLY A 83 -11.60 8.74 5.40
CA GLY A 83 -11.70 9.69 4.29
C GLY A 83 -10.37 10.23 3.77
N VAL A 84 -10.42 10.85 2.59
CA VAL A 84 -9.25 11.31 1.82
C VAL A 84 -8.41 12.35 2.56
N GLY A 85 -9.03 13.23 3.35
CA GLY A 85 -8.36 14.35 4.02
C GLY A 85 -7.33 13.95 5.08
N ARG A 86 -7.25 12.66 5.44
CA ARG A 86 -6.26 12.13 6.40
C ARG A 86 -4.96 11.67 5.75
N PHE A 87 -4.92 11.58 4.43
CA PHE A 87 -3.75 11.11 3.68
C PHE A 87 -2.92 12.28 3.17
N ALA A 88 -1.62 12.24 3.43
CA ALA A 88 -0.67 13.27 2.98
C ALA A 88 0.07 12.87 1.71
N ALA A 89 0.18 11.56 1.44
CA ALA A 89 0.95 11.03 0.31
C ALA A 89 0.44 9.65 -0.11
N ILE A 90 0.83 9.27 -1.33
CA ILE A 90 0.64 7.92 -1.90
C ILE A 90 2.03 7.36 -2.25
N GLY A 91 2.32 6.14 -1.83
CA GLY A 91 3.43 5.33 -2.32
C GLY A 91 2.93 4.28 -3.30
N ILE A 92 3.68 4.03 -4.37
CA ILE A 92 3.33 3.06 -5.41
C ILE A 92 4.48 2.07 -5.56
N THR A 93 4.18 0.78 -5.50
CA THR A 93 5.13 -0.32 -5.73
C THR A 93 4.46 -1.46 -6.51
N ASN A 94 5.30 -2.29 -7.12
CA ASN A 94 5.00 -3.63 -7.63
C ASN A 94 5.81 -4.61 -6.77
#